data_AF-A0A9D1CY68-F1
#
_entry.id   AF-A0A9D1CY68-F1
#
_cell.length_a   1.000
_cell.length_b   1.000
_cell.length_c   1.000
_cell.angle_alpha   90.00
_cell.angle_beta   90.00
_cell.angle_gamma   90.00
#
_symmetry.space_group_name_H-M   'P 1'
#
loop_
_entity.id
_entity.type
_entity.pdbx_description
1 polymer ?
#
loop_
_entity_poly.entity_id
_entity_poly.type
_entity_poly.pdbx_seq_one_letter_code
_entity_poly.pdbx_strand_id
1 'polypeptide(L)'
;MTIEKLKKSLLKCYSKDLCYIKVQDQWNDSNKTLGMCAITSLVVNDYFGGEIAKIKIDGISHYFNLIHNQIVDLTKEQFVKEINYENYKIIDREKILTEDTNNRYQILKKKVEKNLLEEVDKEVYNCHKCSNLVEKFPNSSTVFLGKNNDIVLIGEAPANNGWRKSHMLWKAINGKVLPSGVILQNLFDIIDKDIFETTFIESVKCYPVERKNLKICSNNCKSIMFKQLEILKPKLIITLGEFPTRNLLNFKFKKFSDVVGNIYEVNGYKVLPIYHPSPISPKSYKGNLPIFEKLKNHMKGI
;
A
#
# COMPACT_ATOMS: atom_id res chain seq x y z
N MET A 1 -11.16 -2.53 -3.71
CA MET A 1 -11.42 -1.08 -3.50
C MET A 1 -12.67 -0.67 -4.27
N THR A 2 -13.52 0.24 -3.77
CA THR A 2 -14.68 0.78 -4.52
C THR A 2 -14.58 2.29 -4.70
N ILE A 3 -15.19 2.84 -5.75
CA ILE A 3 -15.19 4.28 -6.04
C ILE A 3 -15.77 5.07 -4.85
N GLU A 4 -16.87 4.59 -4.26
CA GLU A 4 -17.50 5.24 -3.11
C GLU A 4 -16.58 5.25 -1.88
N LYS A 5 -15.86 4.16 -1.60
CA LYS A 5 -14.88 4.12 -0.51
C LYS A 5 -13.75 5.12 -0.75
N LEU A 6 -13.25 5.21 -1.98
CA LEU A 6 -12.22 6.17 -2.34
C LEU A 6 -12.72 7.61 -2.22
N LYS A 7 -13.94 7.92 -2.70
CA LYS A 7 -14.58 9.25 -2.57
C LYS A 7 -14.66 9.69 -1.11
N LYS A 8 -15.13 8.82 -0.22
CA LYS A 8 -15.20 9.12 1.22
C LYS A 8 -13.83 9.42 1.82
N SER A 9 -12.80 8.68 1.42
CA SER A 9 -11.43 8.91 1.89
C SER A 9 -10.86 10.23 1.36
N LEU A 10 -11.02 10.49 0.06
CA LEU A 10 -10.63 11.76 -0.58
C LEU A 10 -11.22 12.97 0.13
N LEU A 11 -12.53 12.97 0.42
CA LEU A 11 -13.22 14.06 1.11
C LEU A 11 -12.68 14.31 2.54
N LYS A 12 -12.24 13.26 3.25
CA LYS A 12 -11.57 13.40 4.56
C LYS A 12 -10.14 13.96 4.43
N CYS A 13 -9.49 13.77 3.29
CA CYS A 13 -8.10 14.13 3.06
C CYS A 13 -7.90 15.48 2.36
N TYR A 14 -8.93 16.02 1.71
CA TYR A 14 -8.90 17.36 1.12
C TYR A 14 -8.68 18.44 2.18
N SER A 15 -7.84 19.41 1.85
CA SER A 15 -7.48 20.52 2.70
C SER A 15 -7.06 21.72 1.86
N LYS A 16 -7.14 22.94 2.41
CA LYS A 16 -6.87 24.18 1.67
C LYS A 16 -5.50 24.17 0.97
N ASP A 17 -4.45 23.63 1.60
CA ASP A 17 -3.09 23.49 1.04
C ASP A 17 -3.01 22.63 -0.24
N LEU A 18 -3.98 21.76 -0.48
CA LEU A 18 -4.05 20.91 -1.68
C LEU A 18 -4.86 21.53 -2.81
N CYS A 19 -5.59 22.60 -2.52
CA CYS A 19 -6.39 23.32 -3.52
C CYS A 19 -5.47 24.00 -4.53
N TYR A 20 -5.88 23.99 -5.80
CA TYR A 20 -5.17 24.71 -6.84
C TYR A 20 -5.04 26.21 -6.49
N ILE A 21 -3.81 26.73 -6.55
CA ILE A 21 -3.43 28.04 -6.01
C ILE A 21 -4.34 29.19 -6.45
N LYS A 22 -4.82 29.19 -7.71
CA LYS A 22 -5.65 30.28 -8.25
C LYS A 22 -7.06 30.36 -7.64
N VAL A 23 -7.53 29.29 -7.01
CA VAL A 23 -8.86 29.21 -6.38
C VAL A 23 -8.76 28.86 -4.89
N GLN A 24 -7.55 28.86 -4.33
CA GLN A 24 -7.30 28.45 -2.95
C GLN A 24 -8.01 29.35 -1.93
N ASP A 25 -8.10 30.66 -2.20
CA ASP A 25 -8.79 31.62 -1.31
C ASP A 25 -10.30 31.40 -1.23
N GLN A 26 -10.88 30.73 -2.23
CA GLN A 26 -12.32 30.40 -2.28
C GLN A 26 -12.62 29.04 -1.65
N TRP A 27 -11.60 28.23 -1.36
CA TRP A 27 -11.77 26.91 -0.76
C TRP A 27 -12.26 27.01 0.69
N ASN A 28 -13.25 26.20 1.03
CA ASN A 28 -13.81 26.12 2.38
C ASN A 28 -14.49 24.76 2.63
N ASP A 29 -14.87 24.49 3.88
CA ASP A 29 -15.45 23.19 4.27
C ASP A 29 -16.79 22.86 3.60
N SER A 30 -17.54 23.86 3.13
CA SER A 30 -18.79 23.63 2.38
C SER A 30 -18.55 23.22 0.92
N ASN A 31 -17.36 23.48 0.37
CA ASN A 31 -16.94 23.03 -0.96
C ASN A 31 -15.49 22.52 -0.95
N LYS A 32 -15.31 21.32 -0.37
CA LYS A 32 -13.98 20.68 -0.26
C LYS A 32 -13.38 20.26 -1.60
N THR A 33 -14.22 20.11 -2.63
CA THR A 33 -13.81 19.61 -3.95
C THR A 33 -13.20 20.69 -4.86
N LEU A 34 -13.37 21.97 -4.52
CA LEU A 34 -12.85 23.09 -5.30
C LEU A 34 -11.34 22.97 -5.51
N GLY A 35 -10.92 23.05 -6.78
CA GLY A 35 -9.50 23.03 -7.16
C GLY A 35 -8.81 21.66 -6.97
N MET A 36 -9.55 20.59 -6.67
CA MET A 36 -9.00 19.24 -6.43
C MET A 36 -9.00 18.34 -7.68
N CYS A 37 -9.77 18.69 -8.73
CA CYS A 37 -10.07 17.79 -9.86
C CYS A 37 -8.86 17.09 -10.48
N ALA A 38 -7.78 17.83 -10.77
CA ALA A 38 -6.56 17.26 -11.35
C ALA A 38 -5.94 16.19 -10.45
N ILE A 39 -5.67 16.51 -9.19
CA ILE A 39 -5.02 15.58 -8.25
C ILE A 39 -5.95 14.41 -7.89
N THR A 40 -7.25 14.64 -7.84
CA THR A 40 -8.25 13.59 -7.62
C THR A 40 -8.29 12.62 -8.80
N SER A 41 -8.25 13.12 -10.03
CA SER A 41 -8.26 12.26 -11.22
C SER A 41 -7.03 11.35 -11.30
N LEU A 42 -5.88 11.82 -10.82
CA LEU A 42 -4.64 11.05 -10.71
C LEU A 42 -4.77 9.93 -9.66
N VAL A 43 -5.32 10.24 -8.47
CA VAL A 43 -5.56 9.23 -7.42
C VAL A 43 -6.59 8.20 -7.87
N VAL A 44 -7.68 8.61 -8.52
CA VAL A 44 -8.68 7.68 -9.07
C VAL A 44 -8.04 6.77 -10.13
N ASN A 45 -7.23 7.33 -11.02
CA ASN A 45 -6.51 6.57 -12.05
C ASN A 45 -5.50 5.59 -11.43
N ASP A 46 -4.83 5.93 -10.33
CA ASP A 46 -3.98 4.99 -9.58
C ASP A 46 -4.77 3.76 -9.15
N TYR A 47 -5.99 3.94 -8.63
CA TYR A 47 -6.78 2.85 -8.06
C TYR A 47 -7.52 2.01 -9.09
N PHE A 48 -8.03 2.62 -10.15
CA PHE A 48 -8.97 1.99 -11.08
C PHE A 48 -8.48 1.96 -12.54
N GLY A 49 -7.34 2.57 -12.84
CA GLY A 49 -6.87 2.73 -14.22
C GLY A 49 -7.82 3.63 -15.03
N GLY A 50 -8.07 3.24 -16.28
CA GLY A 50 -8.88 4.02 -17.22
C GLY A 50 -8.16 5.23 -17.78
N GLU A 51 -8.92 6.09 -18.46
CA GLU A 51 -8.41 7.32 -19.07
C GLU A 51 -8.66 8.53 -18.17
N ILE A 52 -7.85 9.57 -18.33
CA ILE A 52 -8.11 10.89 -17.73
C ILE A 52 -8.63 11.81 -18.82
N ALA A 53 -9.79 12.39 -18.58
CA ALA A 53 -10.44 13.32 -19.47
C ALA A 53 -10.41 14.74 -18.89
N LYS A 54 -10.42 15.72 -19.78
CA LYS A 54 -10.41 17.14 -19.47
C LYS A 54 -11.51 17.85 -20.24
N ILE A 55 -12.25 18.71 -19.56
CA ILE A 55 -13.20 19.63 -20.17
C ILE A 55 -12.97 21.06 -19.69
N LYS A 56 -13.52 22.05 -20.39
CA LYS A 56 -13.54 23.45 -19.93
C LYS A 56 -14.93 23.80 -19.42
N ILE A 57 -15.02 24.27 -18.19
CA ILE A 57 -16.25 24.78 -17.56
C ILE A 57 -15.98 26.25 -17.23
N ASP A 58 -16.73 27.17 -17.83
CA ASP A 58 -16.56 28.62 -17.68
C ASP A 58 -15.09 29.07 -17.87
N GLY A 59 -14.39 28.46 -18.83
CA GLY A 59 -12.99 28.72 -19.15
C GLY A 59 -11.96 28.01 -18.26
N ILE A 60 -12.39 27.38 -17.17
CA ILE A 60 -11.54 26.65 -16.23
C ILE A 60 -11.40 25.18 -16.67
N SER A 61 -10.18 24.66 -16.59
CA SER A 61 -9.92 23.24 -16.87
C SER A 61 -10.41 22.35 -15.73
N HIS A 62 -11.25 21.36 -16.07
CA HIS A 62 -11.77 20.37 -15.14
C HIS A 62 -11.38 18.96 -15.58
N TYR A 63 -10.96 18.13 -14.63
CA TYR A 63 -10.42 16.79 -14.88
C TYR A 63 -11.25 15.72 -14.18
N PHE A 64 -11.47 14.60 -14.85
CA PHE A 64 -12.22 13.45 -14.36
C PHE A 64 -11.74 12.18 -15.06
N ASN A 65 -12.26 11.02 -14.67
CA ASN A 65 -11.84 9.73 -15.24
C ASN A 65 -12.92 9.11 -16.11
N LEU A 66 -12.48 8.31 -17.08
CA LEU A 66 -13.31 7.34 -17.77
C LEU A 66 -12.86 5.94 -17.35
N ILE A 67 -13.71 5.25 -16.59
CA ILE A 67 -13.45 3.89 -16.10
C ILE A 67 -14.48 2.98 -16.76
N HIS A 68 -14.02 2.03 -17.59
CA HIS A 68 -14.88 1.20 -18.43
C HIS A 68 -15.90 2.04 -19.23
N ASN A 69 -15.43 3.13 -19.85
CA ASN A 69 -16.22 4.11 -20.60
C ASN A 69 -17.31 4.85 -19.80
N GLN A 70 -17.32 4.73 -18.47
CA GLN A 70 -18.21 5.50 -17.61
C GLN A 70 -17.49 6.70 -17.00
N ILE A 71 -18.17 7.85 -16.98
CA ILE A 71 -17.66 9.07 -16.37
C ILE A 71 -17.63 8.90 -14.85
N VAL A 72 -16.45 9.09 -14.27
CA VAL A 72 -16.22 9.11 -12.84
C VAL A 72 -15.62 10.47 -12.48
N ASP A 73 -16.49 11.38 -12.04
CA ASP A 73 -16.11 12.69 -11.52
C ASP A 73 -16.43 12.79 -10.02
N LEU A 74 -15.39 12.66 -9.20
CA LEU A 74 -15.47 12.77 -7.74
C LEU A 74 -15.34 14.21 -7.23
N THR A 75 -15.33 15.18 -8.14
CA THR A 75 -15.18 16.62 -7.85
C THR A 75 -16.23 17.47 -8.57
N LYS A 76 -17.28 16.86 -9.13
CA LYS A 76 -18.38 17.58 -9.79
C LYS A 76 -19.07 18.60 -8.89
N GLU A 77 -19.08 18.33 -7.58
CA GLU A 77 -19.69 19.15 -6.52
C GLU A 77 -19.02 20.54 -6.38
N GLN A 78 -17.87 20.77 -7.03
CA GLN A 78 -17.24 22.09 -7.03
C GLN A 78 -18.01 23.11 -7.88
N PHE A 79 -18.88 22.65 -8.78
CA PHE A 79 -19.68 23.48 -9.66
C PHE A 79 -21.14 23.51 -9.21
N VAL A 80 -21.75 24.69 -9.28
CA VAL A 80 -23.17 24.88 -8.95
C VAL A 80 -24.09 24.36 -10.06
N LYS A 81 -23.61 24.39 -11.31
CA LYS A 81 -24.36 23.96 -12.50
C LYS A 81 -24.04 22.52 -12.86
N GLU A 82 -25.01 21.87 -13.49
CA GLU A 82 -24.78 20.56 -14.11
C GLU A 82 -23.71 20.66 -15.21
N ILE A 83 -22.86 19.64 -15.29
CA ILE A 83 -21.74 19.60 -16.22
C ILE A 83 -22.18 18.88 -17.49
N ASN A 84 -22.11 19.55 -18.64
CA ASN A 84 -22.23 18.90 -19.94
C ASN A 84 -20.89 18.26 -20.32
N TYR A 85 -20.86 16.94 -20.48
CA TYR A 85 -19.66 16.16 -20.81
C TYR A 85 -19.48 15.84 -22.30
N GLU A 86 -20.21 16.45 -23.23
CA GLU A 86 -20.16 16.09 -24.66
C GLU A 86 -18.80 16.37 -25.33
N ASN A 87 -18.04 17.36 -24.84
CA ASN A 87 -16.84 17.88 -25.52
C ASN A 87 -15.54 17.74 -24.70
N TYR A 88 -15.40 16.66 -23.94
CA TYR A 88 -14.14 16.39 -23.25
C TYR A 88 -13.03 15.96 -24.22
N LYS A 89 -11.79 16.06 -23.76
CA LYS A 89 -10.61 15.52 -24.45
C LYS A 89 -9.90 14.55 -23.52
N ILE A 90 -9.47 13.40 -24.05
CA ILE A 90 -8.53 12.52 -23.34
C ILE A 90 -7.17 13.24 -23.23
N ILE A 91 -6.58 13.19 -22.05
CA ILE A 91 -5.29 13.81 -21.76
C ILE A 91 -4.35 12.77 -21.16
N ASP A 92 -3.12 12.75 -21.68
CA ASP A 92 -2.06 11.91 -21.13
C ASP A 92 -1.77 12.31 -19.68
N ARG A 93 -1.69 11.31 -18.81
CA ARG A 93 -1.41 11.48 -17.38
C ARG A 93 -0.19 12.39 -17.11
N GLU A 94 0.89 12.20 -17.86
CA GLU A 94 2.13 12.97 -17.75
C GLU A 94 1.94 14.46 -18.03
N LYS A 95 0.99 14.84 -18.90
CA LYS A 95 0.69 16.26 -19.20
C LYS A 95 -0.02 16.98 -18.05
N ILE A 96 -0.61 16.24 -17.12
CA ILE A 96 -1.29 16.79 -15.93
C ILE A 96 -0.29 17.06 -14.81
N LEU A 97 0.80 16.27 -14.75
CA LEU A 97 1.82 16.28 -13.69
C LEU A 97 2.81 17.45 -13.84
N THR A 98 2.30 18.68 -13.83
CA THR A 98 3.14 19.86 -13.56
C THR A 98 3.77 19.77 -12.18
N GLU A 99 4.83 20.54 -11.90
CA GLU A 99 5.50 20.53 -10.58
C GLU A 99 4.51 20.74 -9.41
N ASP A 100 3.68 21.78 -9.50
CA ASP A 100 2.61 22.05 -8.52
C ASP A 100 1.63 20.86 -8.39
N THR A 101 1.13 20.36 -9.52
CA THR A 101 0.12 19.30 -9.50
C THR A 101 0.70 18.01 -8.93
N ASN A 102 1.93 17.65 -9.30
CA ASN A 102 2.61 16.48 -8.79
C ASN A 102 2.84 16.60 -7.27
N ASN A 103 3.30 17.75 -6.78
CA ASN A 103 3.49 17.97 -5.34
C ASN A 103 2.18 17.77 -4.56
N ARG A 104 1.09 18.41 -4.98
CA ARG A 104 -0.23 18.27 -4.33
C ARG A 104 -0.78 16.85 -4.46
N TYR A 105 -0.60 16.21 -5.60
CA TYR A 105 -0.99 14.83 -5.85
C TYR A 105 -0.27 13.85 -4.91
N GLN A 106 1.05 13.94 -4.75
CA GLN A 106 1.80 13.06 -3.86
C GLN A 106 1.38 13.20 -2.40
N ILE A 107 1.08 14.43 -1.96
CA ILE A 107 0.57 14.67 -0.61
C ILE A 107 -0.83 14.08 -0.44
N LEU A 108 -1.75 14.32 -1.39
CA LEU A 108 -3.11 13.77 -1.35
C LEU A 108 -3.08 12.24 -1.35
N LYS A 109 -2.27 11.63 -2.22
CA LYS A 109 -2.08 10.18 -2.30
C LYS A 109 -1.68 9.59 -0.95
N LYS A 110 -0.64 10.15 -0.31
CA LYS A 110 -0.19 9.71 1.02
C LYS A 110 -1.27 9.86 2.09
N LYS A 111 -2.01 10.98 2.08
CA LYS A 111 -3.13 11.22 3.02
C LYS A 111 -4.23 10.16 2.82
N VAL A 112 -4.60 9.86 1.57
CA VAL A 112 -5.63 8.87 1.22
C VAL A 112 -5.20 7.45 1.59
N GLU A 113 -3.97 7.03 1.23
CA GLU A 113 -3.42 5.73 1.63
C GLU A 113 -3.44 5.54 3.15
N LYS A 114 -2.95 6.55 3.89
CA LYS A 114 -2.97 6.55 5.36
C LYS A 114 -4.40 6.41 5.89
N ASN A 115 -5.34 7.22 5.40
CA ASN A 115 -6.73 7.16 5.85
C ASN A 115 -7.37 5.79 5.55
N LEU A 116 -7.12 5.21 4.37
CA LEU A 116 -7.65 3.90 4.00
C LEU A 116 -7.08 2.78 4.89
N LEU A 117 -5.80 2.86 5.27
CA LEU A 117 -5.16 1.92 6.19
C LEU A 117 -5.66 2.08 7.63
N GLU A 118 -5.94 3.30 8.07
CA GLU A 118 -6.59 3.54 9.38
C GLU A 118 -7.99 2.88 9.44
N GLU A 119 -8.75 2.88 8.35
CA GLU A 119 -10.02 2.14 8.29
C GLU A 119 -9.80 0.61 8.34
N VAL A 120 -8.67 0.10 7.83
CA VAL A 120 -8.29 -1.31 8.00
C VAL A 120 -7.91 -1.60 9.45
N ASP A 121 -7.21 -0.71 10.13
CA ASP A 121 -6.88 -0.86 11.56
C ASP A 121 -8.13 -0.94 12.42
N LYS A 122 -9.17 -0.14 12.11
CA LYS A 122 -10.49 -0.25 12.77
C LYS A 122 -11.15 -1.61 12.53
N GLU A 123 -11.06 -2.16 11.30
CA GLU A 123 -11.57 -3.50 10.99
C GLU A 123 -10.85 -4.57 11.83
N VAL A 124 -9.53 -4.44 11.98
CA VAL A 124 -8.72 -5.39 12.77
C VAL A 124 -9.05 -5.30 14.25
N TYR A 125 -9.18 -4.09 14.78
CA TYR A 125 -9.58 -3.86 16.17
C TYR A 125 -10.88 -4.59 16.51
N ASN A 126 -11.88 -4.47 15.62
CA ASN A 126 -13.20 -5.10 15.77
C ASN A 126 -13.25 -6.59 15.33
N CYS A 127 -12.15 -7.17 14.84
CA CYS A 127 -12.15 -8.54 14.31
C CYS A 127 -12.07 -9.59 15.42
N HIS A 128 -13.00 -10.55 15.48
CA HIS A 128 -13.00 -11.63 16.50
C HIS A 128 -12.73 -13.03 15.93
N LYS A 129 -12.29 -13.15 14.67
CA LYS A 129 -12.15 -14.46 13.99
C LYS A 129 -11.18 -15.44 14.67
N CYS A 130 -10.22 -14.94 15.44
CA CYS A 130 -9.21 -15.76 16.09
C CYS A 130 -9.35 -15.83 17.62
N SER A 131 -10.34 -15.15 18.23
CA SER A 131 -10.61 -15.08 19.68
C SER A 131 -9.44 -15.49 20.59
N ASN A 132 -9.51 -16.65 21.24
CA ASN A 132 -8.54 -17.12 22.24
C ASN A 132 -7.22 -17.64 21.65
N LEU A 133 -7.06 -17.63 20.32
CA LEU A 133 -5.83 -18.06 19.64
C LEU A 133 -4.77 -16.96 19.59
N VAL A 134 -5.17 -15.71 19.82
CA VAL A 134 -4.33 -14.52 19.65
C VAL A 134 -4.46 -13.56 20.81
N GLU A 135 -3.38 -12.84 21.10
CA GLU A 135 -3.42 -11.60 21.85
C GLU A 135 -3.61 -10.43 20.86
N LYS A 136 -4.57 -9.56 21.18
CA LYS A 136 -4.81 -8.32 20.44
C LYS A 136 -3.99 -7.17 21.01
N PHE A 137 -3.75 -6.20 20.16
CA PHE A 137 -3.10 -4.94 20.52
C PHE A 137 -4.11 -3.80 20.32
N PRO A 138 -4.97 -3.54 21.32
CA PRO A 138 -5.94 -2.46 21.21
C PRO A 138 -5.21 -1.14 20.92
N ASN A 139 -5.75 -0.35 19.99
CA ASN A 139 -5.20 0.94 19.57
C ASN A 139 -3.81 0.91 18.90
N SER A 140 -3.25 -0.26 18.59
CA SER A 140 -2.03 -0.37 17.77
C SER A 140 -2.40 -0.56 16.30
N SER A 141 -1.75 0.18 15.42
CA SER A 141 -1.85 -0.07 13.99
C SER A 141 -1.37 -1.46 13.65
N THR A 142 -2.09 -2.14 12.75
CA THR A 142 -1.51 -3.27 12.05
C THR A 142 -0.32 -2.77 11.27
N VAL A 143 0.83 -3.44 11.40
CA VAL A 143 2.11 -2.89 10.89
C VAL A 143 1.93 -2.37 9.48
N PHE A 144 2.15 -1.07 9.35
CA PHE A 144 2.41 -0.38 8.12
C PHE A 144 3.42 0.69 8.47
N LEU A 145 4.66 0.45 8.11
CA LEU A 145 5.75 1.38 8.30
C LEU A 145 6.57 1.36 7.01
N GLY A 146 7.00 2.53 6.56
CA GLY A 146 7.72 2.73 5.30
C GLY A 146 7.17 3.94 4.54
N LYS A 147 7.97 4.47 3.62
CA LYS A 147 7.60 5.57 2.73
C LYS A 147 7.50 5.12 1.27
N ASN A 148 8.02 3.94 0.96
CA ASN A 148 8.07 3.39 -0.38
C ASN A 148 7.25 2.09 -0.48
N ASN A 149 6.17 2.16 -1.26
CA ASN A 149 5.29 1.02 -1.50
C ASN A 149 5.70 0.17 -2.73
N ASP A 150 6.71 0.55 -3.51
CA ASP A 150 7.14 -0.22 -4.70
C ASP A 150 7.49 -1.66 -4.32
N ILE A 151 8.12 -1.84 -3.15
CA ILE A 151 8.34 -3.14 -2.53
C ILE A 151 7.55 -3.17 -1.23
N VAL A 152 6.71 -4.20 -1.06
CA VAL A 152 6.06 -4.49 0.22
C VAL A 152 6.59 -5.81 0.77
N LEU A 153 7.22 -5.73 1.94
CA LEU A 153 7.62 -6.89 2.72
C LEU A 153 6.42 -7.44 3.50
N ILE A 154 6.21 -8.76 3.46
CA ILE A 154 5.15 -9.41 4.25
C ILE A 154 5.75 -10.40 5.25
N GLY A 155 5.66 -10.05 6.54
CA GLY A 155 6.03 -10.89 7.66
C GLY A 155 4.99 -11.94 8.03
N GLU A 156 5.32 -12.78 9.00
CA GLU A 156 4.47 -13.87 9.47
C GLU A 156 3.36 -13.36 10.40
N ALA A 157 3.75 -12.74 11.52
CA ALA A 157 2.87 -12.20 12.55
C ALA A 157 3.66 -11.23 13.45
N PRO A 158 2.98 -10.30 14.14
CA PRO A 158 3.57 -9.51 15.21
C PRO A 158 4.41 -10.36 16.16
N ALA A 159 5.57 -9.88 16.59
CA ALA A 159 6.35 -10.52 17.65
C ALA A 159 6.01 -9.92 19.02
N ASN A 160 6.33 -10.65 20.11
CA ASN A 160 6.22 -10.10 21.47
C ASN A 160 7.24 -8.97 21.75
N ASN A 161 8.11 -8.65 20.80
CA ASN A 161 9.13 -7.59 20.86
C ASN A 161 9.25 -6.86 19.50
N GLY A 162 10.30 -6.06 19.31
CA GLY A 162 10.58 -5.36 18.06
C GLY A 162 9.59 -4.24 17.76
N TRP A 163 9.11 -4.16 16.50
CA TRP A 163 8.24 -3.08 16.02
C TRP A 163 7.00 -2.91 16.89
N ARG A 164 6.49 -3.99 17.49
CA ARG A 164 5.30 -3.94 18.35
C ARG A 164 5.49 -3.01 19.55
N LYS A 165 6.70 -2.99 20.12
CA LYS A 165 7.03 -2.16 21.28
C LYS A 165 7.67 -0.84 20.88
N SER A 166 8.47 -0.83 19.81
CA SER A 166 9.20 0.36 19.38
C SER A 166 8.42 1.27 18.43
N HIS A 167 7.39 0.74 17.76
CA HIS A 167 6.73 1.35 16.60
C HIS A 167 7.71 1.70 15.45
N MET A 168 8.86 1.03 15.42
CA MET A 168 9.92 1.24 14.44
C MET A 168 10.22 -0.05 13.68
N LEU A 169 10.47 0.08 12.38
CA LEU A 169 10.88 -1.04 11.55
C LEU A 169 12.20 -1.62 12.03
N TRP A 170 12.17 -2.92 12.32
CA TRP A 170 13.35 -3.72 12.63
C TRP A 170 14.23 -3.16 13.74
N LYS A 171 13.67 -2.36 14.66
CA LYS A 171 14.42 -1.73 15.75
C LYS A 171 13.76 -2.05 17.10
N ALA A 172 14.59 -2.18 18.12
CA ALA A 172 14.15 -2.22 19.52
C ALA A 172 13.79 -0.80 20.02
N ILE A 173 13.24 -0.70 21.23
CA ILE A 173 12.81 0.58 21.84
C ILE A 173 13.97 1.58 21.94
N ASN A 174 15.19 1.10 22.19
CA ASN A 174 16.40 1.92 22.27
C ASN A 174 16.98 2.29 20.89
N GLY A 175 16.26 2.06 19.80
CA GLY A 175 16.69 2.35 18.43
C GLY A 175 17.68 1.35 17.82
N LYS A 176 18.17 0.36 18.58
CA LYS A 176 19.09 -0.67 18.07
C LYS A 176 18.40 -1.55 17.03
N VAL A 177 19.05 -1.75 15.89
CA VAL A 177 18.57 -2.63 14.83
C VAL A 177 18.57 -4.09 15.32
N LEU A 178 17.45 -4.77 15.10
CA LEU A 178 17.27 -6.19 15.39
C LEU A 178 18.09 -7.04 14.41
N PRO A 179 18.58 -8.22 14.82
CA PRO A 179 19.38 -9.08 13.94
C PRO A 179 18.75 -9.37 12.58
N SER A 180 17.43 -9.60 12.53
CA SER A 180 16.71 -9.80 11.25
C SER A 180 16.75 -8.57 10.35
N GLY A 181 16.73 -7.36 10.95
CA GLY A 181 16.86 -6.09 10.22
C GLY A 181 18.25 -5.91 9.62
N VAL A 182 19.30 -6.29 10.34
CA VAL A 182 20.68 -6.27 9.82
C VAL A 182 20.81 -7.19 8.62
N ILE A 183 20.30 -8.42 8.72
CA ILE A 183 20.34 -9.40 7.62
C ILE A 183 19.55 -8.89 6.42
N LEU A 184 18.33 -8.36 6.64
CA LEU A 184 17.53 -7.80 5.54
C LEU A 184 18.20 -6.59 4.90
N GLN A 185 18.79 -5.68 5.68
CA GLN A 185 19.49 -4.52 5.11
C GLN A 185 20.63 -4.98 4.21
N ASN A 186 21.47 -5.92 4.67
CA ASN A 186 22.57 -6.45 3.86
C ASN A 186 22.09 -7.09 2.54
N LEU A 187 20.88 -7.68 2.51
CA LEU A 187 20.28 -8.21 1.29
C LEU A 187 19.74 -7.09 0.38
N PHE A 188 19.13 -6.07 0.97
CA PHE A 188 18.57 -4.93 0.25
C PHE A 188 19.64 -3.97 -0.31
N ASP A 189 20.81 -3.89 0.32
CA ASP A 189 21.98 -3.19 -0.22
C ASP A 189 22.36 -3.74 -1.60
N ILE A 190 22.18 -5.04 -1.84
CA ILE A 190 22.46 -5.67 -3.15
C ILE A 190 21.57 -5.08 -4.25
N ILE A 191 20.34 -4.70 -3.92
CA ILE A 191 19.38 -4.11 -4.87
C ILE A 191 19.29 -2.58 -4.73
N ASP A 192 20.26 -1.97 -4.04
CA ASP A 192 20.38 -0.53 -3.86
C ASP A 192 19.13 0.09 -3.20
N LYS A 193 18.62 -0.56 -2.13
CA LYS A 193 17.43 -0.13 -1.37
C LYS A 193 17.66 -0.09 0.14
N ASP A 194 16.87 0.73 0.84
CA ASP A 194 16.85 0.84 2.30
C ASP A 194 15.62 0.11 2.87
N ILE A 195 15.83 -0.89 3.73
CA ILE A 195 14.74 -1.64 4.38
C ILE A 195 13.97 -0.84 5.40
N PHE A 196 14.57 0.22 5.96
CA PHE A 196 13.94 1.07 6.97
C PHE A 196 12.96 2.07 6.34
N GLU A 197 13.04 2.28 5.02
CA GLU A 197 12.11 3.09 4.24
C GLU A 197 11.12 2.23 3.41
N THR A 198 11.37 0.92 3.34
CA THR A 198 10.54 -0.05 2.61
C THR A 198 9.29 -0.40 3.39
N THR A 199 8.14 -0.41 2.72
CA THR A 199 6.87 -0.77 3.35
C THR A 199 6.86 -2.21 3.84
N PHE A 200 6.43 -2.41 5.09
CA PHE A 200 6.27 -3.72 5.71
C PHE A 200 4.90 -3.88 6.35
N ILE A 201 4.28 -5.03 6.10
CA ILE A 201 3.04 -5.49 6.71
C ILE A 201 3.19 -6.92 7.25
N GLU A 202 2.33 -7.34 8.17
CA GLU A 202 2.30 -8.72 8.68
C GLU A 202 1.18 -9.52 8.01
N SER A 203 1.37 -10.82 7.76
CA SER A 203 0.29 -11.67 7.24
C SER A 203 -0.84 -11.83 8.26
N VAL A 204 -0.48 -12.16 9.50
CA VAL A 204 -1.39 -12.17 10.66
C VAL A 204 -1.36 -10.81 11.34
N LYS A 205 -2.51 -10.28 11.78
CA LYS A 205 -2.58 -8.93 12.36
C LYS A 205 -2.44 -8.85 13.89
N CYS A 206 -2.61 -9.99 14.56
CA CYS A 206 -2.55 -10.15 16.01
C CYS A 206 -1.41 -11.11 16.37
N TYR A 207 -1.00 -11.15 17.63
CA TYR A 207 0.03 -12.09 18.08
C TYR A 207 -0.57 -13.46 18.38
N PRO A 208 -0.21 -14.53 17.66
CA PRO A 208 -0.68 -15.87 17.99
C PRO A 208 -0.02 -16.35 19.28
N VAL A 209 -0.83 -16.80 20.25
CA VAL A 209 -0.35 -17.28 21.55
C VAL A 209 0.52 -18.53 21.40
N GLU A 210 0.17 -19.40 20.45
CA GLU A 210 0.93 -20.60 20.11
C GLU A 210 1.30 -20.62 18.63
N ARG A 211 2.50 -21.14 18.30
CA ARG A 211 2.98 -21.25 16.91
C ARG A 211 2.03 -22.05 16.02
N LYS A 212 1.34 -23.06 16.55
CA LYS A 212 0.35 -23.87 15.80
C LYS A 212 -0.83 -23.05 15.29
N ASN A 213 -1.15 -21.93 15.95
CA ASN A 213 -2.29 -21.06 15.60
C ASN A 213 -2.02 -20.23 14.35
N LEU A 214 -0.76 -20.05 13.94
CA LEU A 214 -0.36 -19.24 12.78
C LEU A 214 -1.11 -19.61 11.50
N LYS A 215 -1.28 -20.91 11.23
CA LYS A 215 -1.97 -21.37 10.02
C LYS A 215 -3.40 -20.87 9.96
N ILE A 216 -4.15 -21.04 11.06
CA ILE A 216 -5.55 -20.64 11.16
C ILE A 216 -5.65 -19.10 11.14
N CYS A 217 -4.81 -18.42 11.91
CA CYS A 217 -4.82 -16.96 12.00
C CYS A 217 -4.44 -16.28 10.67
N SER A 218 -3.47 -16.84 9.94
CA SER A 218 -3.04 -16.33 8.63
C SER A 218 -4.17 -16.45 7.61
N ASN A 219 -4.86 -17.60 7.58
CA ASN A 219 -6.05 -17.77 6.74
C ASN A 219 -7.16 -16.77 7.09
N ASN A 220 -7.44 -16.57 8.38
CA ASN A 220 -8.46 -15.62 8.85
C ASN A 220 -8.13 -14.16 8.49
N CYS A 221 -6.84 -13.79 8.51
CA CYS A 221 -6.34 -12.47 8.15
C CYS A 221 -6.11 -12.26 6.65
N LYS A 222 -6.25 -13.30 5.81
CA LYS A 222 -6.00 -13.24 4.35
C LYS A 222 -6.70 -12.06 3.68
N SER A 223 -8.01 -11.93 3.90
CA SER A 223 -8.81 -10.83 3.32
C SER A 223 -8.33 -9.43 3.74
N ILE A 224 -7.87 -9.27 4.98
CA ILE A 224 -7.34 -8.01 5.50
C ILE A 224 -5.99 -7.70 4.85
N MET A 225 -5.12 -8.70 4.72
CA MET A 225 -3.84 -8.57 4.02
C MET A 225 -4.04 -8.12 2.56
N PHE A 226 -4.97 -8.73 1.82
CA PHE A 226 -5.26 -8.31 0.44
C PHE A 226 -5.83 -6.89 0.39
N LYS A 227 -6.70 -6.49 1.33
CA LYS A 227 -7.16 -5.09 1.42
C LYS A 227 -6.00 -4.10 1.58
N GLN A 228 -5.00 -4.44 2.40
CA GLN A 228 -3.79 -3.60 2.51
C GLN A 228 -3.02 -3.57 1.19
N LEU A 229 -2.82 -4.71 0.51
CA LEU A 229 -2.13 -4.76 -0.78
C LEU A 229 -2.87 -3.98 -1.89
N GLU A 230 -4.21 -3.96 -1.89
CA GLU A 230 -5.02 -3.14 -2.79
C GLU A 230 -4.83 -1.64 -2.57
N ILE A 231 -4.57 -1.23 -1.32
CA ILE A 231 -4.28 0.16 -0.95
C ILE A 231 -2.85 0.52 -1.34
N LEU A 232 -1.88 -0.34 -0.99
CA LEU A 232 -0.46 -0.08 -1.15
C LEU A 232 0.03 -0.20 -2.60
N LYS A 233 -0.63 -1.03 -3.41
CA LYS A 233 -0.29 -1.28 -4.82
C LYS A 233 1.20 -1.52 -5.09
N PRO A 234 1.84 -2.51 -4.44
CA PRO A 234 3.24 -2.80 -4.68
C PRO A 234 3.51 -3.29 -6.11
N LYS A 235 4.68 -2.92 -6.63
CA LYS A 235 5.25 -3.52 -7.86
C LYS A 235 5.80 -4.91 -7.58
N LEU A 236 6.36 -5.10 -6.38
CA LEU A 236 6.89 -6.37 -5.91
C LEU A 236 6.50 -6.62 -4.45
N ILE A 237 6.04 -7.83 -4.16
CA ILE A 237 5.82 -8.32 -2.81
C ILE A 237 6.93 -9.30 -2.48
N ILE A 238 7.59 -9.13 -1.33
CA ILE A 238 8.57 -10.09 -0.82
C ILE A 238 8.02 -10.72 0.46
N THR A 239 7.74 -12.02 0.43
CA THR A 239 7.22 -12.75 1.59
C THR A 239 8.36 -13.34 2.42
N LEU A 240 8.32 -13.10 3.73
CA LEU A 240 9.36 -13.52 4.67
C LEU A 240 8.99 -14.86 5.31
N GLY A 241 9.35 -15.97 4.66
CA GLY A 241 9.08 -17.32 5.16
C GLY A 241 7.78 -17.96 4.63
N GLU A 242 7.47 -19.14 5.15
CA GLU A 242 6.49 -20.05 4.55
C GLU A 242 5.03 -19.61 4.72
N PHE A 243 4.64 -19.17 5.92
CA PHE A 243 3.25 -18.79 6.20
C PHE A 243 2.73 -17.63 5.34
N PRO A 244 3.41 -16.46 5.25
CA PRO A 244 2.96 -15.39 4.37
C PRO A 244 2.95 -15.84 2.90
N THR A 245 3.91 -16.67 2.49
CA THR A 245 3.97 -17.23 1.14
C THR A 245 2.76 -18.11 0.82
N ARG A 246 2.42 -19.07 1.70
CA ARG A 246 1.25 -19.94 1.52
C ARG A 246 -0.06 -19.16 1.53
N ASN A 247 -0.12 -18.07 2.29
CA ASN A 247 -1.32 -17.25 2.35
C ASN A 247 -1.53 -16.45 1.05
N LEU A 248 -0.44 -15.96 0.46
CA LEU A 248 -0.46 -15.12 -0.73
C LEU A 248 -0.54 -15.92 -2.03
N LEU A 249 0.24 -17.00 -2.17
CA LEU A 249 0.20 -17.85 -3.37
C LEU A 249 -1.16 -18.56 -3.50
N ASN A 250 -1.66 -18.65 -4.72
CA ASN A 250 -2.96 -19.27 -5.03
C ASN A 250 -2.87 -20.77 -5.35
N PHE A 251 -1.67 -21.37 -5.26
CA PHE A 251 -1.44 -22.79 -5.46
C PHE A 251 -0.76 -23.43 -4.25
N LYS A 252 -0.92 -24.76 -4.11
CA LYS A 252 -0.29 -25.54 -3.04
C LYS A 252 1.09 -26.03 -3.48
N PHE A 253 2.04 -26.02 -2.56
CA PHE A 253 3.38 -26.60 -2.72
C PHE A 253 3.73 -27.52 -1.54
N LYS A 254 4.52 -28.57 -1.81
CA LYS A 254 4.90 -29.58 -0.81
C LYS A 254 5.99 -29.05 0.12
N LYS A 255 7.12 -28.58 -0.41
CA LYS A 255 8.22 -28.01 0.38
C LYS A 255 8.35 -26.52 0.11
N PHE A 256 8.66 -25.72 1.12
CA PHE A 256 8.85 -24.28 0.95
C PHE A 256 10.02 -23.96 0.00
N SER A 257 11.07 -24.78 0.00
CA SER A 257 12.20 -24.66 -0.92
C SER A 257 11.81 -24.74 -2.41
N ASP A 258 10.66 -25.33 -2.73
CA ASP A 258 10.21 -25.49 -4.12
C ASP A 258 9.77 -24.14 -4.72
N VAL A 259 9.43 -23.16 -3.88
CA VAL A 259 8.93 -21.84 -4.31
C VAL A 259 9.87 -20.68 -3.98
N VAL A 260 10.81 -20.85 -3.05
CA VAL A 260 11.72 -19.78 -2.66
C VAL A 260 12.63 -19.37 -3.82
N GLY A 261 12.77 -18.05 -4.03
CA GLY A 261 13.66 -17.47 -5.04
C GLY A 261 13.06 -17.32 -6.45
N ASN A 262 11.81 -17.76 -6.65
CA ASN A 262 11.07 -17.59 -7.89
C ASN A 262 10.04 -16.45 -7.76
N ILE A 263 9.87 -15.67 -8.83
CA ILE A 263 8.83 -14.64 -8.89
C ILE A 263 7.57 -15.28 -9.47
N TYR A 264 6.45 -15.11 -8.77
CA TYR A 264 5.13 -15.57 -9.19
C TYR A 264 4.20 -14.39 -9.42
N GLU A 265 3.33 -14.49 -10.42
CA GLU A 265 2.26 -13.52 -10.63
C GLU A 265 0.96 -14.04 -10.01
N VAL A 266 0.42 -13.30 -9.04
CA VAL A 266 -0.81 -13.66 -8.33
C VAL A 266 -1.67 -12.42 -8.17
N ASN A 267 -2.89 -12.46 -8.71
CA ASN A 267 -3.86 -11.36 -8.65
C ASN A 267 -3.29 -10.01 -9.14
N GLY A 268 -2.44 -10.05 -10.18
CA GLY A 268 -1.77 -8.85 -10.72
C GLY A 268 -0.54 -8.39 -9.94
N TYR A 269 -0.13 -9.09 -8.89
CA TYR A 269 1.09 -8.79 -8.12
C TYR A 269 2.23 -9.75 -8.45
N LYS A 270 3.45 -9.23 -8.51
CA LYS A 270 4.67 -10.05 -8.50
C LYS A 270 5.03 -10.40 -7.06
N VAL A 271 5.24 -11.68 -6.78
CA VAL A 271 5.52 -12.22 -5.44
C VAL A 271 6.82 -12.99 -5.46
N LEU A 272 7.77 -12.59 -4.61
CA LEU A 272 9.06 -13.26 -4.41
C LEU A 272 9.12 -13.84 -2.99
N PRO A 273 9.00 -15.17 -2.83
CA PRO A 273 9.22 -15.82 -1.56
C PRO A 273 10.70 -15.91 -1.21
N ILE A 274 11.06 -15.52 0.02
CA ILE A 274 12.41 -15.68 0.55
C ILE A 274 12.41 -16.47 1.87
N TYR A 275 13.55 -17.03 2.25
CA TYR A 275 13.70 -17.62 3.58
C TYR A 275 13.54 -16.55 4.66
N HIS A 276 12.95 -16.90 5.80
CA HIS A 276 12.77 -15.95 6.89
C HIS A 276 14.12 -15.38 7.36
N PRO A 277 14.26 -14.05 7.52
CA PRO A 277 15.53 -13.38 7.82
C PRO A 277 16.00 -13.54 9.28
N SER A 278 15.45 -14.50 10.03
CA SER A 278 15.86 -14.70 11.42
C SER A 278 17.29 -15.25 11.45
N PRO A 279 18.22 -14.72 12.27
CA PRO A 279 19.60 -15.21 12.31
C PRO A 279 19.69 -16.68 12.74
N ILE A 280 18.68 -17.21 13.42
CA ILE A 280 18.61 -18.62 13.86
C ILE A 280 18.37 -19.56 12.66
N SER A 281 17.79 -19.04 11.56
CA SER A 281 17.55 -19.84 10.35
C SER A 281 18.86 -20.03 9.57
N PRO A 282 19.32 -21.27 9.32
CA PRO A 282 20.56 -21.53 8.58
C PRO A 282 20.56 -20.94 7.16
N LYS A 283 19.38 -20.78 6.56
CA LYS A 283 19.18 -20.24 5.21
C LYS A 283 18.92 -18.73 5.17
N SER A 284 18.92 -18.06 6.32
CA SER A 284 18.54 -16.65 6.46
C SER A 284 19.30 -15.71 5.52
N TYR A 285 20.62 -15.61 5.65
CA TYR A 285 21.42 -14.80 4.73
C TYR A 285 21.90 -15.64 3.53
N LYS A 286 22.59 -16.75 3.79
CA LYS A 286 23.21 -17.61 2.76
C LYS A 286 22.23 -18.13 1.71
N GLY A 287 21.00 -18.46 2.11
CA GLY A 287 19.97 -18.97 1.19
C GLY A 287 19.31 -17.86 0.37
N ASN A 288 19.34 -16.62 0.86
CA ASN A 288 18.72 -15.47 0.20
C ASN A 288 19.70 -14.66 -0.66
N LEU A 289 21.01 -14.71 -0.37
CA LEU A 289 22.04 -14.03 -1.16
C LEU A 289 21.90 -14.24 -2.68
N PRO A 290 21.87 -15.48 -3.22
CA PRO A 290 21.72 -15.68 -4.67
C PRO A 290 20.37 -15.21 -5.22
N ILE A 291 19.33 -15.14 -4.38
CA ILE A 291 18.01 -14.62 -4.77
C ILE A 291 18.11 -13.11 -5.02
N PHE A 292 18.76 -12.36 -4.14
CA PHE A 292 18.91 -10.91 -4.26
C PHE A 292 19.90 -10.52 -5.36
N GLU A 293 20.95 -11.30 -5.60
CA GLU A 293 21.83 -11.11 -6.76
C GLU A 293 21.06 -11.26 -8.08
N LYS A 294 20.18 -12.28 -8.17
CA LYS A 294 19.28 -12.45 -9.32
C LYS A 294 18.26 -11.31 -9.42
N LEU A 295 17.70 -10.88 -8.29
CA LEU A 295 16.72 -9.79 -8.24
C LEU A 295 17.31 -8.47 -8.72
N LYS A 296 18.58 -8.16 -8.39
CA LYS A 296 19.28 -6.96 -8.87
C LYS A 296 19.23 -6.85 -10.39
N ASN A 297 19.42 -7.97 -11.10
CA ASN A 297 19.35 -8.01 -12.56
C ASN A 297 17.92 -7.82 -13.08
N HIS A 298 16.91 -8.34 -12.38
CA HIS A 298 15.51 -8.16 -12.75
C HIS A 298 15.03 -6.72 -12.54
N MET A 299 15.47 -6.07 -11.45
CA MET A 299 15.09 -4.68 -11.13
C MET A 299 15.70 -3.65 -12.07
N LYS A 300 16.79 -3.95 -12.79
CA LYS A 300 17.33 -3.06 -13.83
C LYS A 300 16.43 -2.96 -15.08
N GLY A 301 15.42 -3.83 -15.20
CA GLY A 301 14.46 -3.85 -16.31
C GLY A 301 13.03 -3.45 -15.94
N ILE A 302 12.81 -2.93 -14.72
CA ILE A 302 11.52 -2.41 -14.21
C ILE A 302 11.69 -0.92 -13.92
#